data_AF-A0A6I6H6F2-F1
#
_entry.id   AF-A0A6I6H6F2-F1
#
_cell.length_a   1.000
_cell.length_b   1.000
_cell.length_c   1.000
_cell.angle_alpha   90.00
_cell.angle_beta   90.00
_cell.angle_gamma   90.00
#
_symmetry.space_group_name_H-M   'P 1'
#
loop_
_entity.id
_entity.type
_entity.pdbx_description
1 polymer ?
#
loop_
_entity_poly.entity_id
_entity_poly.type
_entity_poly.pdbx_seq_one_letter_code
_entity_poly.pdbx_strand_id
1 'polypeptide(L)'
;MKTLLTILGLTFFTWTAKGQFPFEKYPVIKYKSYNEWKTYDKTEKEKRVHSTLTIPKFYNNGDTLTIQLTSFTDHWWKNSIIRVFRNKKETQKIFENMGFNPGGLDTLRVADINGDGLEDIKIISAYMGNGIAALNVKVIYLFQQIDKSFKKVSFADKMINNRQERDLDGDGNFEIVTMNLVEHEHHNYWLFNLFNYKNYGLLNVNMKFNYPIMIQFLYRDNYEITNKISREKMKTFALKLPDEYDTK
;
A
#
# COMPACT_ATOMS: atom_id res chain seq x y z
N MET A 1 -53.57 -20.29 -13.29
CA MET A 1 -52.70 -19.12 -13.52
C MET A 1 -52.24 -18.53 -12.19
N LYS A 2 -51.24 -19.12 -11.51
CA LYS A 2 -50.60 -18.53 -10.32
C LYS A 2 -49.33 -19.30 -9.89
N THR A 3 -48.54 -19.80 -10.84
CA THR A 3 -47.39 -20.67 -10.53
C THR A 3 -46.34 -20.67 -11.64
N LEU A 4 -45.95 -19.50 -12.17
CA LEU A 4 -44.86 -19.45 -13.14
C LEU A 4 -44.11 -18.11 -13.25
N LEU A 5 -44.00 -17.34 -12.16
CA LEU A 5 -43.38 -16.00 -12.22
C LEU A 5 -42.41 -15.67 -11.08
N THR A 6 -41.89 -16.69 -10.39
CA THR A 6 -40.93 -16.50 -9.28
C THR A 6 -39.57 -17.17 -9.51
N ILE A 7 -39.29 -17.66 -10.73
CA ILE A 7 -38.02 -18.35 -11.07
C ILE A 7 -37.16 -17.57 -12.08
N LEU A 8 -37.62 -16.41 -12.59
CA LEU A 8 -36.86 -15.60 -13.56
C LEU A 8 -36.13 -14.38 -12.97
N GLY A 9 -36.04 -14.28 -11.64
CA GLY A 9 -35.39 -13.15 -10.95
C GLY A 9 -33.97 -13.41 -10.42
N LEU A 10 -33.44 -14.64 -10.57
CA LEU A 10 -32.22 -15.07 -9.86
C LEU A 10 -31.05 -15.52 -10.77
N THR A 11 -31.17 -15.42 -12.09
CA THR A 11 -30.13 -15.92 -13.02
C THR A 11 -29.36 -14.85 -13.78
N PHE A 12 -29.49 -13.56 -13.41
CA PHE A 12 -28.82 -12.46 -14.11
C PHE A 12 -27.88 -11.64 -13.21
N PHE A 13 -27.00 -12.27 -12.42
CA PHE A 13 -25.84 -11.56 -11.85
C PHE A 13 -24.64 -12.49 -11.61
N THR A 14 -24.15 -13.14 -12.67
CA THR A 14 -22.73 -13.57 -12.71
C THR A 14 -22.08 -13.08 -13.99
N TRP A 15 -22.22 -11.78 -14.28
CA TRP A 15 -21.14 -11.08 -14.96
C TRP A 15 -20.04 -10.88 -13.93
N THR A 16 -19.27 -11.94 -13.65
CA THR A 16 -17.98 -11.75 -13.01
C THR A 16 -17.16 -10.92 -13.99
N ALA A 17 -16.87 -9.68 -13.61
CA ALA A 17 -15.99 -8.83 -14.38
C ALA A 17 -14.67 -9.58 -14.58
N LYS A 18 -14.40 -10.04 -15.80
CA LYS A 18 -13.18 -10.78 -16.17
C LYS A 18 -11.90 -9.91 -16.14
N GLY A 19 -12.00 -8.68 -15.66
CA GLY A 19 -10.93 -7.68 -15.62
C GLY A 19 -10.48 -7.29 -14.22
N GLN A 20 -10.63 -8.20 -13.24
CA GLN A 20 -10.31 -7.92 -11.85
C GLN A 20 -9.40 -8.98 -11.25
N PHE A 21 -8.45 -8.54 -10.43
CA PHE A 21 -7.61 -9.45 -9.68
C PHE A 21 -8.43 -10.24 -8.65
N PRO A 22 -8.00 -11.46 -8.25
CA PRO A 22 -8.79 -12.31 -7.35
C PRO A 22 -9.10 -11.70 -5.98
N PHE A 23 -8.28 -10.76 -5.50
CA PHE A 23 -8.53 -10.04 -4.24
C PHE A 23 -9.55 -8.90 -4.37
N GLU A 24 -9.93 -8.49 -5.59
CA GLU A 24 -10.79 -7.31 -5.80
C GLU A 24 -12.27 -7.58 -5.55
N LYS A 25 -12.65 -8.85 -5.39
CA LYS A 25 -14.00 -9.24 -4.96
C LYS A 25 -14.28 -8.93 -3.48
N TYR A 26 -13.23 -8.68 -2.67
CA TYR A 26 -13.37 -8.36 -1.25
C TYR A 26 -13.58 -6.86 -1.05
N PRO A 27 -14.24 -6.43 0.06
CA PRO A 27 -14.39 -5.03 0.39
C PRO A 27 -13.07 -4.26 0.37
N VAL A 28 -13.11 -3.06 -0.20
CA VAL A 28 -11.94 -2.19 -0.35
C VAL A 28 -11.94 -1.09 0.72
N ILE A 29 -10.75 -0.79 1.24
CA ILE A 29 -10.57 0.33 2.17
C ILE A 29 -10.93 1.66 1.51
N LYS A 30 -11.61 2.54 2.26
CA LYS A 30 -12.04 3.86 1.78
C LYS A 30 -11.07 4.94 2.25
N TYR A 31 -10.12 5.27 1.40
CA TYR A 31 -9.15 6.32 1.70
C TYR A 31 -9.68 7.74 1.47
N LYS A 32 -9.26 8.66 2.33
CA LYS A 32 -9.18 10.09 2.03
C LYS A 32 -7.80 10.38 1.44
N SER A 33 -7.75 10.84 0.19
CA SER A 33 -6.48 11.18 -0.48
C SER A 33 -6.13 12.66 -0.31
N TYR A 34 -4.86 12.95 -0.07
CA TYR A 34 -4.31 14.30 0.03
C TYR A 34 -3.06 14.42 -0.83
N ASN A 35 -3.09 15.34 -1.81
CA ASN A 35 -2.03 15.48 -2.81
C ASN A 35 -1.45 16.90 -2.91
N GLU A 36 -1.95 17.84 -2.10
CA GLU A 36 -1.56 19.25 -2.14
C GLU A 36 -0.24 19.51 -1.39
N TRP A 37 0.83 18.84 -1.83
CA TRP A 37 2.16 19.02 -1.27
C TRP A 37 2.73 20.40 -1.61
N LYS A 38 3.23 21.10 -0.60
CA LYS A 38 4.04 22.30 -0.78
C LYS A 38 5.52 21.91 -0.74
N THR A 39 6.19 22.02 -1.87
CA THR A 39 7.62 21.73 -1.97
C THR A 39 8.43 23.01 -1.84
N TYR A 40 9.34 23.02 -0.86
CA TYR A 40 10.27 24.09 -0.56
C TYR A 40 11.70 23.61 -0.76
N ASP A 41 12.53 24.54 -1.21
CA ASP A 41 13.94 24.37 -1.51
C ASP A 41 14.26 23.30 -2.56
N LYS A 42 14.65 23.78 -3.75
CA LYS A 42 15.26 22.98 -4.81
C LYS A 42 16.61 23.58 -5.20
N THR A 43 17.21 24.38 -4.32
CA THR A 43 18.43 25.10 -4.66
C THR A 43 19.64 24.18 -4.45
N GLU A 44 20.62 24.27 -5.35
CA GLU A 44 21.88 23.53 -5.25
C GLU A 44 22.65 23.84 -3.94
N LYS A 45 22.30 24.93 -3.25
CA LYS A 45 22.97 25.40 -2.03
C LYS A 45 22.53 24.66 -0.77
N GLU A 46 21.23 24.41 -0.59
CA GLU A 46 20.75 23.76 0.64
C GLU A 46 20.84 22.23 0.60
N LYS A 47 21.08 21.64 -0.58
CA LYS A 47 21.21 20.20 -0.81
C LYS A 47 20.09 19.36 -0.19
N ARG A 48 18.90 19.94 -0.03
CA ARG A 48 17.73 19.29 0.55
C ARG A 48 16.46 19.79 -0.10
N VAL A 49 15.47 18.91 -0.18
CA VAL A 49 14.14 19.21 -0.69
C VAL A 49 13.14 18.86 0.39
N HIS A 50 12.31 19.83 0.77
CA HIS A 50 11.24 19.66 1.74
C HIS A 50 9.91 19.63 1.03
N SER A 51 9.07 18.63 1.29
CA SER A 51 7.69 18.60 0.85
C SER A 51 6.78 18.47 2.05
N THR A 52 5.84 19.39 2.21
CA THR A 52 4.99 19.46 3.40
C THR A 52 3.52 19.38 3.02
N LEU A 53 2.75 18.60 3.78
CA LEU A 53 1.30 18.48 3.63
C LEU A 53 0.63 18.56 5.01
N THR A 54 -0.44 19.33 5.10
CA THR A 54 -1.19 19.56 6.34
C THR A 54 -2.61 19.06 6.21
N ILE A 55 -3.06 18.28 7.20
CA ILE A 55 -4.41 17.73 7.30
C ILE A 55 -5.08 18.36 8.53
N PRO A 56 -6.03 19.29 8.35
CA PRO A 56 -6.75 19.89 9.46
C PRO A 56 -7.65 18.84 10.14
N LYS A 57 -7.80 18.94 11.47
CA LYS A 57 -8.66 18.05 12.26
C LYS A 57 -8.41 16.55 12.00
N PHE A 58 -7.14 16.18 11.83
CA PHE A 58 -6.75 14.79 11.62
C PHE A 58 -7.03 13.93 12.85
N TYR A 59 -6.67 14.45 14.03
CA TYR A 59 -6.86 13.73 15.28
C TYR A 59 -8.30 13.90 15.80
N ASN A 60 -8.82 12.91 16.52
CA ASN A 60 -10.18 12.93 17.09
C ASN A 60 -10.46 14.13 18.02
N ASN A 61 -9.43 14.74 18.60
CA ASN A 61 -9.56 15.95 19.41
C ASN A 61 -9.51 17.26 18.60
N GLY A 62 -9.58 17.19 17.26
CA GLY A 62 -9.56 18.33 16.35
C GLY A 62 -8.17 18.86 16.01
N ASP A 63 -7.10 18.25 16.52
CA ASP A 63 -5.75 18.71 16.23
C ASP A 63 -5.36 18.50 14.77
N THR A 64 -4.49 19.38 14.30
CA THR A 64 -3.95 19.34 12.94
C THR A 64 -2.70 18.46 12.88
N LEU A 65 -2.60 17.65 11.83
CA LEU A 65 -1.40 16.91 11.47
C LEU A 65 -0.68 17.63 10.33
N THR A 66 0.64 17.70 10.39
CA THR A 66 1.48 18.03 9.23
C THR A 66 2.54 16.95 9.05
N ILE A 67 2.65 16.41 7.84
CA ILE A 67 3.74 15.54 7.42
C ILE A 67 4.71 16.36 6.58
N GLN A 68 6.00 16.30 6.92
CA GLN A 68 7.07 16.84 6.10
C GLN A 68 8.01 15.70 5.68
N LEU A 69 8.18 15.57 4.38
CA LEU A 69 9.13 14.68 3.73
C LEU A 69 10.37 15.49 3.35
N THR A 70 11.53 15.12 3.88
CA THR A 70 12.82 15.76 3.57
C THR A 70 13.74 14.76 2.88
N SER A 71 14.21 15.10 1.70
CA SER A 71 15.24 14.35 0.97
C SER A 71 16.49 15.18 0.75
N PHE A 72 17.65 14.53 0.77
CA PHE A 72 18.95 15.18 0.68
C PHE A 72 19.56 14.89 -0.70
N THR A 73 19.90 15.93 -1.48
CA THR A 73 20.29 15.79 -2.89
C THR A 73 21.69 15.20 -3.09
N ASP A 74 22.56 15.27 -2.09
CA ASP A 74 23.88 14.64 -2.08
C ASP A 74 23.83 13.15 -1.69
N HIS A 75 22.79 12.73 -0.97
CA HIS A 75 22.58 11.36 -0.52
C HIS A 75 21.14 10.91 -0.73
N TRP A 76 20.58 11.11 -1.93
CA TRP A 76 19.15 10.93 -2.20
C TRP A 76 18.61 9.55 -1.84
N TRP A 77 19.46 8.52 -1.83
CA TRP A 77 19.11 7.13 -1.54
C TRP A 77 19.20 6.75 -0.06
N LYS A 78 19.62 7.67 0.82
CA LYS A 78 19.88 7.40 2.23
C LYS A 78 19.47 8.57 3.11
N ASN A 79 19.06 8.26 4.34
CA ASN A 79 18.86 9.27 5.40
C ASN A 79 17.78 10.33 5.12
N SER A 80 16.80 10.08 4.25
CA SER A 80 15.63 10.96 4.18
C SER A 80 14.85 10.89 5.49
N ILE A 81 14.06 11.92 5.74
CA ILE A 81 13.40 12.12 7.03
C ILE A 81 11.92 12.40 6.81
N ILE A 82 11.08 11.67 7.52
CA ILE A 82 9.68 12.00 7.73
C ILE A 82 9.58 12.71 9.07
N ARG A 83 9.12 13.96 9.08
CA ARG A 83 8.78 14.69 10.30
C ARG A 83 7.28 14.76 10.45
N VAL A 84 6.82 14.51 11.67
CA VAL A 84 5.42 14.60 12.08
C VAL A 84 5.28 15.82 12.96
N PHE A 85 4.33 16.70 12.64
CA PHE A 85 3.96 17.82 13.49
C PHE A 85 2.51 17.72 13.90
N ARG A 86 2.25 17.98 15.18
CA ARG A 86 0.91 18.14 15.73
C ARG A 86 0.74 19.59 16.16
N ASN A 87 -0.24 20.29 15.61
CA ASN A 87 -0.44 21.73 15.84
C ASN A 87 0.87 22.54 15.71
N LYS A 88 1.62 22.32 14.61
CA LYS A 88 2.91 22.96 14.29
C LYS A 88 4.09 22.60 15.20
N LYS A 89 3.91 21.78 16.25
CA LYS A 89 5.01 21.26 17.07
C LYS A 89 5.51 19.93 16.50
N GLU A 90 6.80 19.80 16.23
CA GLU A 90 7.41 18.52 15.83
C GLU A 90 7.23 17.51 16.98
N THR A 91 6.61 16.38 16.69
CA THR A 91 6.39 15.29 17.65
C THR A 91 7.24 14.08 17.34
N GLN A 92 7.59 13.84 16.07
CA GLN A 92 8.42 12.72 15.67
C GLN A 92 9.32 13.05 14.48
N LYS A 93 10.44 12.34 14.45
CA LYS A 93 11.42 12.34 13.37
C LYS A 93 11.76 10.89 13.04
N ILE A 94 11.42 10.45 11.84
CA ILE A 94 11.55 9.06 11.38
C ILE A 94 12.47 9.03 10.17
N PHE A 95 13.47 8.15 10.17
CA PHE A 95 14.39 7.99 9.04
C PHE A 95 13.85 7.00 8.02
N GLU A 96 14.08 7.30 6.74
CA GLU A 96 13.76 6.41 5.63
C GLU A 96 14.91 6.39 4.62
N ASN A 97 15.27 5.20 4.15
CA ASN A 97 16.35 5.01 3.19
C ASN A 97 15.81 5.07 1.76
N MET A 98 15.36 6.25 1.37
CA MET A 98 14.94 6.54 0.01
C MET A 98 14.96 8.05 -0.25
N GLY A 99 14.75 8.47 -1.49
CA GLY A 99 14.41 9.86 -1.79
C GLY A 99 12.91 9.98 -2.06
N PHE A 100 12.28 11.00 -1.50
CA PHE A 100 10.84 11.23 -1.64
C PHE A 100 10.55 11.96 -2.94
N ASN A 101 9.57 11.45 -3.67
CA ASN A 101 8.98 12.16 -4.80
C ASN A 101 7.45 12.21 -4.63
N PRO A 102 6.94 13.17 -3.85
CA PRO A 102 5.51 13.28 -3.56
C PRO A 102 4.69 13.89 -4.72
N GLY A 103 5.33 14.25 -5.85
CA GLY A 103 4.67 14.84 -7.02
C GLY A 103 3.95 13.84 -7.94
N GLY A 104 3.82 12.57 -7.53
CA GLY A 104 3.04 11.54 -8.23
C GLY A 104 1.57 11.50 -7.82
N LEU A 105 0.81 10.54 -8.38
CA LEU A 105 -0.62 10.34 -8.10
C LEU A 105 -0.85 9.75 -6.70
N ASP A 106 -1.78 10.33 -5.93
CA ASP A 106 -2.33 9.82 -4.65
C ASP A 106 -1.27 9.39 -3.62
N THR A 107 -0.35 10.30 -3.32
CA THR A 107 0.87 10.00 -2.55
C THR A 107 0.67 9.95 -1.05
N LEU A 108 -0.37 10.60 -0.49
CA LEU A 108 -0.74 10.45 0.92
C LEU A 108 -2.22 10.10 1.05
N ARG A 109 -2.49 9.01 1.76
CA ARG A 109 -3.83 8.49 1.99
C ARG A 109 -4.05 8.27 3.47
N VAL A 110 -5.29 8.48 3.90
CA VAL A 110 -5.70 8.37 5.31
C VAL A 110 -6.92 7.48 5.42
N ALA A 111 -6.85 6.48 6.29
CA ALA A 111 -7.93 5.60 6.71
C ALA A 111 -7.49 4.81 7.96
N ASP A 112 -8.43 4.27 8.72
CA ASP A 112 -8.18 3.22 9.70
C ASP A 112 -7.87 1.91 8.95
N ILE A 113 -6.58 1.51 8.92
CA ILE A 113 -6.13 0.33 8.16
C ILE A 113 -6.16 -0.91 9.07
N ASN A 114 -5.79 -0.75 10.34
CA ASN A 114 -5.65 -1.85 11.29
C ASN A 114 -6.92 -2.13 12.12
N GLY A 115 -7.97 -1.34 11.96
CA GLY A 115 -9.26 -1.51 12.62
C GLY A 115 -9.28 -1.05 14.08
N ASP A 116 -8.37 -0.17 14.50
CA ASP A 116 -8.26 0.28 15.90
C ASP A 116 -9.06 1.57 16.21
N GLY A 117 -9.72 2.14 15.20
CA GLY A 117 -10.50 3.38 15.31
C GLY A 117 -9.67 4.66 15.24
N LEU A 118 -8.36 4.58 14.99
CA LEU A 118 -7.49 5.71 14.72
C LEU A 118 -7.21 5.82 13.21
N GLU A 119 -6.92 7.04 12.74
CA GLU A 119 -6.62 7.26 11.33
C GLU A 119 -5.14 6.96 11.08
N ASP A 120 -4.86 5.99 10.21
CA ASP A 120 -3.51 5.66 9.75
C ASP A 120 -3.17 6.42 8.47
N ILE A 121 -1.88 6.44 8.13
CA ILE A 121 -1.38 7.11 6.92
C ILE A 121 -0.66 6.11 6.04
N LYS A 122 -1.00 6.09 4.76
CA LYS A 122 -0.24 5.41 3.70
C LYS A 122 0.41 6.44 2.80
N ILE A 123 1.72 6.33 2.63
CA ILE A 123 2.51 7.11 1.67
C ILE A 123 3.06 6.16 0.61
N ILE A 124 2.91 6.56 -0.65
CA ILE A 124 3.50 5.84 -1.79
C ILE A 124 4.49 6.79 -2.46
N SER A 125 5.75 6.38 -2.55
CA SER A 125 6.79 7.16 -3.23
C SER A 125 7.49 6.31 -4.28
N ALA A 126 7.51 6.79 -5.52
CA ALA A 126 8.11 6.08 -6.64
C ALA A 126 9.65 6.17 -6.63
N TYR A 127 10.33 5.10 -7.04
CA TYR A 127 11.79 5.09 -7.21
C TYR A 127 12.27 5.74 -8.53
N MET A 128 11.35 6.25 -9.37
CA MET A 128 11.65 6.93 -10.64
C MET A 128 12.47 6.10 -11.64
N GLY A 129 12.26 4.78 -11.69
CA GLY A 129 12.87 3.90 -12.69
C GLY A 129 12.22 4.01 -14.08
N ASN A 130 12.77 3.28 -15.06
CA ASN A 130 12.21 3.14 -16.41
C ASN A 130 11.72 1.70 -16.67
N GLY A 131 10.81 1.52 -17.63
CA GLY A 131 10.25 0.21 -17.97
C GLY A 131 9.55 -0.45 -16.77
N ILE A 132 9.80 -1.74 -16.52
CA ILE A 132 9.25 -2.44 -15.35
C ILE A 132 9.75 -1.84 -14.03
N ALA A 133 10.95 -1.26 -14.00
CA ALA A 133 11.47 -0.60 -12.81
C ALA A 133 10.71 0.70 -12.48
N ALA A 134 9.98 1.29 -13.44
CA ALA A 134 9.09 2.43 -13.19
C ALA A 134 7.93 2.08 -12.26
N LEU A 135 7.58 0.80 -12.15
CA LEU A 135 6.54 0.32 -11.25
C LEU A 135 7.03 0.21 -9.80
N ASN A 136 8.33 0.29 -9.56
CA ASN A 136 8.88 0.15 -8.21
C ASN A 136 8.48 1.37 -7.36
N VAL A 137 7.90 1.09 -6.20
CA VAL A 137 7.53 2.09 -5.20
C VAL A 137 8.01 1.65 -3.82
N LYS A 138 8.26 2.62 -2.95
CA LYS A 138 8.26 2.39 -1.50
C LYS A 138 6.85 2.66 -1.00
N VAL A 139 6.29 1.70 -0.29
CA VAL A 139 5.06 1.88 0.48
C VAL A 139 5.46 2.11 1.93
N ILE A 140 4.93 3.17 2.53
CA ILE A 140 5.20 3.56 3.90
C ILE A 140 3.87 3.72 4.62
N TYR A 141 3.68 3.00 5.71
CA TYR A 141 2.58 3.16 6.64
C TYR A 141 3.05 3.87 7.90
N LEU A 142 2.25 4.80 8.38
CA LEU A 142 2.36 5.39 9.72
C LEU A 142 1.07 5.00 10.46
N PHE A 143 1.18 4.01 11.33
CA PHE A 143 0.06 3.53 12.14
C PHE A 143 -0.07 4.38 13.39
N GLN A 144 -1.22 5.04 13.57
CA GLN A 144 -1.40 5.94 14.72
C GLN A 144 -1.49 5.12 16.01
N GLN A 145 -0.91 5.65 17.09
CA GLN A 145 -0.94 5.06 18.42
C GLN A 145 -1.86 5.87 19.34
N ILE A 146 -2.29 5.26 20.46
CA ILE A 146 -3.15 5.91 21.48
C ILE A 146 -2.52 7.21 22.02
N ASP A 147 -1.19 7.24 22.17
CA ASP A 147 -0.43 8.42 22.61
C ASP A 147 -0.28 9.50 21.52
N LYS A 148 -0.89 9.28 20.34
CA LYS A 148 -0.88 10.14 19.15
C LYS A 148 0.48 10.21 18.44
N SER A 149 1.41 9.33 18.80
CA SER A 149 2.58 9.02 17.97
C SER A 149 2.20 8.06 16.84
N PHE A 150 3.16 7.80 15.95
CA PHE A 150 3.03 6.84 14.85
C PHE A 150 4.11 5.77 14.93
N LYS A 151 3.74 4.54 14.58
CA LYS A 151 4.68 3.45 14.28
C LYS A 151 4.83 3.32 12.78
N LYS A 152 6.07 3.34 12.30
CA LYS A 152 6.35 3.26 10.87
C LYS A 152 6.58 1.82 10.45
N VAL A 153 5.93 1.42 9.37
CA VAL A 153 6.29 0.24 8.57
C VAL A 153 6.56 0.71 7.15
N SER A 154 7.58 0.19 6.49
CA SER A 154 7.81 0.46 5.07
C SER A 154 8.38 -0.74 4.35
N PHE A 155 8.14 -0.84 3.04
CA PHE A 155 8.71 -1.89 2.21
C PHE A 155 8.72 -1.49 0.73
N ALA A 156 9.48 -2.23 -0.07
CA ALA A 156 9.45 -2.12 -1.53
C ALA A 156 8.27 -2.92 -2.09
N ASP A 157 7.61 -2.36 -3.11
CA ASP A 157 6.46 -2.97 -3.77
C ASP A 157 6.43 -2.58 -5.26
N LYS A 158 5.54 -3.21 -6.03
CA LYS A 158 5.21 -2.81 -7.40
C LYS A 158 3.81 -2.23 -7.48
N MET A 159 3.74 -1.02 -8.02
CA MET A 159 2.49 -0.30 -8.24
C MET A 159 1.97 -0.59 -9.65
N ILE A 160 0.92 -1.41 -9.72
CA ILE A 160 -0.03 -1.42 -10.83
C ILE A 160 -1.34 -0.86 -10.29
N ASN A 161 -1.93 0.14 -10.96
CA ASN A 161 -3.25 0.72 -10.68
C ASN A 161 -3.62 0.81 -9.18
N ASN A 162 -3.07 1.81 -8.45
CA ASN A 162 -3.49 2.20 -7.09
C ASN A 162 -4.00 1.05 -6.17
N ARG A 163 -3.29 -0.09 -6.10
CA ARG A 163 -3.72 -1.25 -5.32
C ARG A 163 -3.99 -0.85 -3.86
N GLN A 164 -5.26 -0.93 -3.49
CA GLN A 164 -5.76 -0.67 -2.15
C GLN A 164 -5.77 -1.97 -1.33
N GLU A 165 -5.79 -1.82 -0.01
CA GLU A 165 -5.94 -2.89 0.96
C GLU A 165 -7.37 -3.48 0.86
N ARG A 166 -7.56 -4.70 1.36
CA ARG A 166 -8.82 -5.44 1.26
C ARG A 166 -9.14 -6.12 2.58
N ASP A 167 -10.41 -6.10 2.96
CA ASP A 167 -10.89 -6.77 4.17
C ASP A 167 -11.38 -8.18 3.77
N LEU A 168 -10.50 -9.19 3.85
CA LEU A 168 -10.79 -10.52 3.30
C LEU A 168 -11.69 -11.36 4.20
N ASP A 169 -11.72 -11.08 5.50
CA ASP A 169 -12.54 -11.81 6.48
C ASP A 169 -13.64 -10.99 7.15
N GLY A 170 -13.73 -9.69 6.88
CA GLY A 170 -14.77 -8.82 7.38
C GLY A 170 -14.53 -8.34 8.81
N ASP A 171 -13.30 -8.40 9.32
CA ASP A 171 -12.97 -8.01 10.70
C ASP A 171 -12.65 -6.51 10.84
N GLY A 172 -12.57 -5.77 9.73
CA GLY A 172 -12.24 -4.35 9.67
C GLY A 172 -10.74 -4.02 9.72
N ASN A 173 -9.87 -5.03 9.89
CA ASN A 173 -8.43 -4.91 9.73
C ASN A 173 -8.06 -5.34 8.30
N PHE A 174 -7.73 -4.36 7.46
CA PHE A 174 -7.54 -4.62 6.04
C PHE A 174 -6.19 -5.30 5.76
N GLU A 175 -6.23 -6.44 5.07
CA GLU A 175 -5.05 -7.08 4.51
C GLU A 175 -4.33 -6.14 3.52
N ILE A 176 -3.03 -5.98 3.75
CA ILE A 176 -2.08 -5.35 2.85
C ILE A 176 -1.68 -6.36 1.78
N VAL A 177 -2.02 -6.03 0.53
CA VAL A 177 -1.69 -6.84 -0.65
C VAL A 177 -0.40 -6.32 -1.28
N THR A 178 0.66 -7.13 -1.29
CA THR A 178 1.90 -6.78 -1.99
C THR A 178 1.94 -7.37 -3.40
N MET A 179 2.85 -6.89 -4.24
CA MET A 179 3.07 -7.38 -5.60
C MET A 179 4.55 -7.32 -5.96
N ASN A 180 5.12 -8.48 -6.29
CA ASN A 180 6.50 -8.60 -6.76
C ASN A 180 6.49 -9.25 -8.14
N LEU A 181 7.53 -8.99 -8.95
CA LEU A 181 7.76 -9.74 -10.18
C LEU A 181 8.77 -10.83 -9.85
N VAL A 182 8.41 -12.09 -10.10
CA VAL A 182 9.29 -13.23 -9.88
C VAL A 182 9.37 -14.10 -11.13
N GLU A 183 10.52 -14.72 -11.34
CA GLU A 183 10.73 -15.69 -12.41
C GLU A 183 10.55 -17.12 -11.89
N HIS A 184 9.92 -17.97 -12.70
CA HIS A 184 9.88 -19.41 -12.51
C HIS A 184 9.76 -20.11 -13.87
N GLU A 185 10.62 -21.10 -14.12
CA GLU A 185 10.60 -21.92 -15.36
C GLU A 185 10.46 -21.09 -16.65
N HIS A 186 11.35 -20.10 -16.83
CA HIS A 186 11.41 -19.22 -18.01
C HIS A 186 10.17 -18.34 -18.24
N HIS A 187 9.36 -18.14 -17.20
CA HIS A 187 8.21 -17.26 -17.20
C HIS A 187 8.27 -16.28 -16.04
N ASN A 188 7.74 -15.08 -16.26
CA ASN A 188 7.61 -14.07 -15.22
C ASN A 188 6.17 -14.04 -14.68
N TYR A 189 6.04 -13.82 -13.38
CA TYR A 189 4.77 -13.83 -12.68
C TYR A 189 4.67 -12.65 -11.73
N TRP A 190 3.49 -12.04 -11.69
CA TRP A 190 3.07 -11.20 -10.58
C TRP A 190 2.75 -12.08 -9.39
N LEU A 191 3.57 -11.98 -8.35
CA LEU A 191 3.41 -12.66 -7.08
C LEU A 191 2.71 -11.73 -6.10
N PHE A 192 1.56 -12.17 -5.57
CA PHE A 192 0.82 -11.43 -4.56
C PHE A 192 0.89 -12.14 -3.22
N ASN A 193 1.26 -11.41 -2.17
CA ASN A 193 1.24 -11.86 -0.77
C ASN A 193 0.29 -10.97 0.04
N LEU A 194 -0.17 -11.49 1.18
CA LEU A 194 -1.08 -10.81 2.10
C LEU A 194 -0.44 -10.68 3.48
N PHE A 195 -0.62 -9.51 4.09
CA PHE A 195 -0.12 -9.20 5.42
C PHE A 195 -1.15 -8.41 6.21
N ASN A 196 -1.24 -8.65 7.53
CA ASN A 196 -1.96 -7.78 8.44
C ASN A 196 -0.97 -7.00 9.29
N TYR A 197 -1.35 -5.80 9.69
CA TYR A 197 -0.63 -5.11 10.74
C TYR A 197 -1.09 -5.62 12.11
N LYS A 198 -0.16 -6.15 12.89
CA LYS A 198 -0.41 -6.67 14.23
C LYS A 198 0.85 -6.59 15.09
N ASN A 199 0.71 -6.24 16.37
CA ASN A 199 1.83 -6.16 17.31
C ASN A 199 3.00 -5.29 16.79
N TYR A 200 2.65 -4.12 16.25
CA TYR A 200 3.60 -3.14 15.71
C TYR A 200 4.39 -3.55 14.46
N GLY A 201 3.97 -4.60 13.75
CA GLY A 201 4.61 -5.03 12.50
C GLY A 201 3.69 -5.77 11.56
N LEU A 202 4.22 -6.21 10.41
CA LEU A 202 3.48 -7.03 9.47
C LEU A 202 3.58 -8.50 9.81
N LEU A 203 2.43 -9.18 9.75
CA LEU A 203 2.30 -10.61 9.86
C LEU A 203 1.77 -11.18 8.55
N ASN A 204 2.49 -12.12 7.96
CA ASN A 204 2.01 -12.82 6.77
C ASN A 204 0.76 -13.66 7.09
N VAL A 205 -0.30 -13.49 6.32
CA VAL A 205 -1.58 -14.20 6.49
C VAL A 205 -1.93 -15.05 5.27
N ASN A 206 -0.95 -15.33 4.41
CA ASN A 206 -1.15 -16.05 3.16
C ASN A 206 -1.94 -17.36 3.33
N MET A 207 -1.56 -18.17 4.33
CA MET A 207 -2.14 -19.50 4.51
C MET A 207 -3.64 -19.44 4.83
N LYS A 208 -4.08 -18.42 5.58
CA LYS A 208 -5.49 -18.22 5.95
C LYS A 208 -6.39 -18.02 4.72
N PHE A 209 -5.87 -17.34 3.69
CA PHE A 209 -6.64 -16.93 2.53
C PHE A 209 -6.30 -17.67 1.24
N ASN A 210 -5.56 -18.78 1.35
CA ASN A 210 -5.02 -19.52 0.22
C ASN A 210 -4.13 -18.67 -0.71
N TYR A 211 -3.22 -17.87 -0.15
CA TYR A 211 -2.16 -17.12 -0.82
C TYR A 211 -0.78 -17.77 -0.57
N PRO A 212 0.33 -17.32 -1.21
CA PRO A 212 0.36 -16.33 -2.29
C PRO A 212 -0.36 -16.85 -3.55
N ILE A 213 -0.70 -15.92 -4.44
CA ILE A 213 -1.18 -16.24 -5.78
C ILE A 213 -0.19 -15.71 -6.81
N MET A 214 -0.12 -16.38 -7.96
CA MET A 214 0.76 -16.00 -9.05
C MET A 214 -0.06 -15.82 -10.32
N ILE A 215 0.14 -14.71 -11.01
CA ILE A 215 -0.53 -14.37 -12.26
C ILE A 215 0.55 -14.16 -13.30
N GLN A 216 0.47 -14.88 -14.43
CA GLN A 216 1.53 -14.79 -15.44
C GLN A 216 1.57 -13.38 -16.02
N PHE A 217 2.77 -12.79 -16.03
CA PHE A 217 3.03 -11.52 -16.69
C PHE A 217 3.11 -11.73 -18.20
N LEU A 218 2.18 -11.12 -18.93
CA LEU A 218 2.01 -11.26 -20.37
C LEU A 218 2.03 -9.88 -21.04
N TYR A 219 2.22 -9.85 -22.36
CA TYR A 219 2.07 -8.64 -23.18
C TYR A 219 0.58 -8.28 -23.44
N ARG A 220 -0.30 -8.65 -22.52
CA ARG A 220 -1.73 -8.36 -22.50
C ARG A 220 -2.20 -8.38 -21.05
N ASP A 221 -3.33 -7.74 -20.78
CA ASP A 221 -3.94 -7.82 -19.46
C ASP A 221 -4.26 -9.26 -19.09
N ASN A 222 -3.89 -9.61 -17.86
CA ASN A 222 -4.14 -10.92 -17.29
C ASN A 222 -4.34 -10.78 -15.79
N TYR A 223 -5.47 -11.28 -15.30
CA TYR A 223 -5.87 -11.22 -13.90
C TYR A 223 -6.10 -12.61 -13.30
N GLU A 224 -5.92 -13.66 -14.10
CA GLU A 224 -6.19 -15.03 -13.70
C GLU A 224 -4.99 -15.67 -13.02
N ILE A 225 -5.24 -16.36 -11.90
CA ILE A 225 -4.23 -17.19 -11.24
C ILE A 225 -3.74 -18.23 -12.24
N THR A 226 -2.43 -18.31 -12.44
CA THR A 226 -1.86 -19.24 -13.41
C THR A 226 -2.16 -20.70 -13.04
N ASN A 227 -2.48 -21.51 -14.04
CA ASN A 227 -2.58 -22.96 -13.91
C ASN A 227 -1.25 -23.68 -14.21
N LYS A 228 -0.20 -22.94 -14.59
CA LYS A 228 1.14 -23.49 -14.89
C LYS A 228 1.94 -23.85 -13.64
N ILE A 229 1.57 -23.31 -12.49
CA ILE A 229 2.21 -23.57 -11.20
C ILE A 229 1.16 -24.14 -10.27
N SER A 230 1.43 -25.29 -9.64
CA SER A 230 0.50 -25.88 -8.68
C SER A 230 0.31 -24.98 -7.46
N ARG A 231 -0.84 -25.06 -6.80
CA ARG A 231 -1.10 -24.29 -5.57
C ARG A 231 -0.06 -24.55 -4.49
N GLU A 232 0.32 -25.81 -4.29
CA GLU A 232 1.39 -26.21 -3.35
C GLU A 232 2.74 -25.57 -3.71
N LYS A 233 3.09 -25.55 -5.00
CA LYS A 233 4.32 -24.88 -5.44
C LYS A 233 4.25 -23.37 -5.23
N MET A 234 3.10 -22.72 -5.46
CA MET A 234 2.96 -21.29 -5.16
C MET A 234 3.21 -20.99 -3.67
N LYS A 235 2.83 -21.89 -2.75
CA LYS A 235 3.09 -21.69 -1.30
C LYS A 235 4.56 -21.55 -0.96
N THR A 236 5.46 -22.13 -1.76
CA THR A 236 6.91 -21.99 -1.52
C THR A 236 7.44 -20.58 -1.82
N PHE A 237 6.64 -19.72 -2.45
CA PHE A 237 6.96 -18.30 -2.69
C PHE A 237 6.37 -17.37 -1.60
N ALA A 238 5.83 -17.93 -0.51
CA ALA A 238 5.32 -17.13 0.59
C ALA A 238 6.44 -16.33 1.24
N LEU A 239 6.22 -15.02 1.35
CA LEU A 239 7.14 -14.10 2.01
C LEU A 239 6.89 -14.10 3.52
N LYS A 240 7.95 -14.17 4.34
CA LYS A 240 7.81 -13.93 5.78
C LYS A 240 7.47 -12.46 6.06
N LEU A 241 8.16 -11.56 5.37
CA LEU A 241 7.97 -10.11 5.35
C LEU A 241 8.20 -9.62 3.91
N PRO A 242 7.63 -8.48 3.50
CA PRO A 242 7.89 -7.88 2.19
C PRO A 242 9.38 -7.53 1.97
N ASP A 243 9.77 -7.34 0.72
CA ASP A 243 11.13 -6.90 0.36
C ASP A 243 11.45 -5.51 0.93
N GLU A 244 12.69 -5.29 1.37
CA GLU A 244 13.12 -4.05 2.03
C GLU A 244 12.23 -3.60 3.21
N TYR A 245 11.65 -4.57 3.93
CA TYR A 245 10.86 -4.29 5.12
C TYR A 245 11.70 -3.60 6.19
N ASP A 246 11.21 -2.46 6.68
CA ASP A 246 11.78 -1.71 7.79
C ASP A 246 10.68 -1.19 8.72
N THR A 247 10.99 -1.19 10.02
CA THR A 247 10.08 -0.75 11.08
C THR A 247 10.79 0.22 12.02
N LYS A 248 10.10 1.28 12.46
CA LYS A 248 10.62 2.30 13.39
C LYS A 248 9.55 2.73 14.40
#